data_AF-A0A1E3LUK8-F1
#
_entry.id   AF-A0A1E3LUK8-F1
#
_cell.length_a   1.000
_cell.length_b   1.000
_cell.length_c   1.000
_cell.angle_alpha   90.00
_cell.angle_beta   90.00
_cell.angle_gamma   90.00
#
_symmetry.space_group_name_H-M   'P 1'
#
loop_
_entity.id
_entity.type
_entity.pdbx_description
1 polymer ?
#
loop_
_entity_poly.entity_id
_entity_poly.type
_entity_poly.pdbx_seq_one_letter_code
_entity_poly.pdbx_strand_id
1 'polypeptide(L)'
;MRLKKEREDNAGYRRSTVALSPVALAIAERLQDRLGLGSREAVINAVFERIDSDRYLKYEFLGPEGFRSPPSLAEPEASNHETADHGHAAKATS
;
A
#
# COMPACT_ATOMS: atom_id res chain seq x y z
N MET A 1 1.07 19.87 8.83
CA MET A 1 1.66 18.60 9.31
C MET A 1 0.59 17.53 9.59
N ARG A 2 -0.35 17.74 10.53
CA ARG A 2 -1.37 16.74 10.90
C ARG A 2 -2.28 16.28 9.75
N LEU A 3 -2.81 17.23 8.97
CA LEU A 3 -3.68 16.94 7.81
C LEU A 3 -3.00 16.19 6.66
N LYS A 4 -1.68 16.39 6.45
CA LYS A 4 -0.94 15.66 5.41
C LYS A 4 -0.75 14.20 5.81
N LYS A 5 -0.34 13.98 7.07
CA LYS A 5 -0.20 12.65 7.65
C LYS A 5 -1.51 11.86 7.62
N GLU A 6 -2.62 12.50 7.99
CA GLU A 6 -3.93 11.85 8.00
C GLU A 6 -4.41 11.45 6.58
N ARG A 7 -4.11 12.27 5.57
CA ARG A 7 -4.37 11.90 4.16
C ARG A 7 -3.51 10.74 3.70
N GLU A 8 -2.22 10.76 4.05
CA GLU A 8 -1.28 9.66 3.74
C GLU A 8 -1.74 8.36 4.40
N ASP A 9 -2.08 8.40 5.69
CA ASP A 9 -2.54 7.24 6.45
C ASP A 9 -3.85 6.67 5.86
N ASN A 10 -4.81 7.53 5.50
CA ASN A 10 -6.07 7.13 4.86
C ASN A 10 -5.86 6.56 3.45
N ALA A 11 -4.83 7.01 2.73
CA ALA A 11 -4.46 6.46 1.43
C ALA A 11 -3.57 5.20 1.54
N GLY A 12 -3.37 4.68 2.76
CA GLY A 12 -2.63 3.44 3.02
C GLY A 12 -1.11 3.59 2.99
N TYR A 13 -0.58 4.83 2.95
CA TYR A 13 0.86 5.05 2.99
C TYR A 13 1.44 4.55 4.32
N ARG A 14 2.59 3.88 4.24
CA ARG A 14 3.35 3.42 5.40
C ARG A 14 4.73 4.04 5.38
N ARG A 15 5.17 4.55 6.53
CA ARG A 15 6.49 5.15 6.68
C ARG A 15 7.52 4.07 6.98
N SER A 16 8.61 4.09 6.23
CA SER A 16 9.77 3.23 6.45
C SER A 16 11.04 4.09 6.52
N THR A 17 11.97 3.71 7.38
CA THR A 17 13.29 4.34 7.47
C THR A 17 14.32 3.36 6.91
N VAL A 18 15.03 3.77 5.86
CA VAL A 18 16.05 2.94 5.21
C VAL A 18 17.35 3.71 5.08
N ALA A 19 18.47 3.01 5.24
CA ALA A 19 19.79 3.54 4.90
C ALA A 19 20.05 3.36 3.41
N LEU A 20 20.45 4.42 2.71
CA LEU A 20 20.79 4.39 1.29
C LEU A 20 22.30 4.43 1.12
N SER A 21 22.81 3.66 0.15
CA SER A 21 24.21 3.78 -0.25
C SER A 21 24.48 5.14 -0.91
N PRO A 22 25.73 5.62 -0.94
CA PRO A 22 26.06 6.88 -1.62
C PRO A 22 25.67 6.88 -3.10
N VAL A 23 25.79 5.73 -3.78
CA VAL A 23 25.39 5.58 -5.18
C VAL A 23 23.87 5.73 -5.33
N ALA A 24 23.09 5.07 -4.47
CA ALA A 24 21.64 5.17 -4.50
C ALA A 24 21.18 6.62 -4.24
N LEU A 25 21.86 7.34 -3.35
CA LEU A 25 21.59 8.75 -3.08
C LEU A 25 21.82 9.62 -4.32
N ALA A 26 22.97 9.48 -4.97
CA ALA A 26 23.31 10.23 -6.18
C ALA A 26 22.34 9.95 -7.34
N ILE A 27 21.87 8.70 -7.48
CA ILE A 27 20.85 8.34 -8.46
C ILE A 27 19.52 9.02 -8.12
N ALA A 28 19.09 8.98 -6.85
CA ALA A 28 17.84 9.59 -6.43
C ALA A 28 17.83 11.11 -6.66
N GLU A 29 18.94 11.80 -6.41
CA GLU A 29 19.08 13.24 -6.68
C GLU A 29 18.96 13.56 -8.16
N ARG A 30 19.66 12.80 -9.02
CA ARG A 30 19.54 12.97 -10.48
C ARG A 30 18.12 12.71 -10.99
N LEU A 31 17.44 11.70 -10.43
CA LEU A 31 16.05 11.41 -10.78
C LEU A 31 15.10 12.51 -10.28
N GLN A 32 15.35 13.07 -9.09
CA GLN A 32 14.58 14.18 -8.54
C GLN A 32 14.62 15.38 -9.48
N ASP A 33 15.81 15.77 -9.93
CA ASP A 33 16.01 16.89 -10.85
C ASP A 33 15.38 16.61 -12.22
N ARG A 34 15.59 15.41 -12.76
CA ARG A 34 15.08 15.03 -14.09
C ARG A 34 13.55 14.99 -14.13
N LEU A 35 12.91 14.55 -13.06
CA LEU A 35 11.46 14.37 -12.98
C LEU A 35 10.75 15.58 -12.34
N GLY A 36 11.49 16.57 -11.84
CA GLY A 36 10.93 17.74 -11.15
C GLY A 36 10.18 17.40 -9.86
N LEU A 37 10.63 16.38 -9.13
CA LEU A 37 9.93 15.89 -7.94
C LEU A 37 10.33 16.66 -6.68
N GLY A 38 9.35 16.93 -5.82
CA GLY A 38 9.55 17.78 -4.64
C GLY A 38 10.24 17.10 -3.45
N SER A 39 10.50 15.80 -3.52
CA SER A 39 11.18 15.07 -2.43
C SER A 39 11.79 13.75 -2.91
N ARG A 40 12.75 13.25 -2.12
CA ARG A 40 13.32 11.91 -2.31
C ARG A 40 12.29 10.80 -2.15
N GLU A 41 11.31 10.99 -1.27
CA GLU A 41 10.19 10.05 -1.12
C GLU A 41 9.38 9.94 -2.42
N ALA A 42 9.08 11.08 -3.07
CA ALA A 42 8.39 11.08 -4.35
C ALA A 42 9.20 10.36 -5.45
N VAL A 43 10.53 10.49 -5.44
CA VAL A 43 11.41 9.75 -6.36
C VAL A 43 11.32 8.25 -6.13
N ILE A 44 11.42 7.81 -4.88
CA ILE A 44 11.36 6.38 -4.53
C ILE A 44 10.01 5.79 -4.93
N ASN A 45 8.91 6.48 -4.62
CA ASN A 45 7.56 6.05 -5.01
C ASN A 45 7.42 5.98 -6.53
N ALA A 46 7.85 7.00 -7.27
CA ALA A 46 7.79 7.00 -8.72
C ALA A 46 8.60 5.86 -9.36
N VAL A 47 9.74 5.48 -8.78
CA VAL A 47 10.54 4.32 -9.23
C VAL A 47 9.78 3.02 -8.97
N PHE A 48 9.21 2.83 -7.78
CA PHE A 48 8.43 1.62 -7.48
C PHE A 48 7.16 1.50 -8.32
N GLU A 49 6.44 2.59 -8.53
CA GLU A 49 5.28 2.65 -9.43
C GLU A 49 5.67 2.38 -10.89
N ARG A 50 6.87 2.81 -11.31
CA ARG A 50 7.40 2.50 -12.65
C ARG A 50 7.76 1.03 -12.78
N ILE A 51 8.33 0.41 -11.75
CA ILE A 51 8.59 -1.04 -11.70
C ILE A 51 7.27 -1.81 -11.78
N ASP A 52 6.23 -1.39 -11.05
CA ASP A 52 4.94 -2.07 -11.04
C ASP A 52 4.15 -1.94 -12.37
N SER A 53 4.24 -0.79 -13.02
CA SER A 53 3.51 -0.51 -14.26
C SER A 53 4.18 -1.06 -15.53
N ASP A 54 5.50 -1.29 -15.52
CA ASP A 54 6.24 -1.80 -16.68
C ASP A 54 6.48 -3.31 -16.56
N ARG A 55 5.93 -4.10 -17.49
CA ARG A 55 6.02 -5.56 -17.48
C ARG A 55 7.47 -6.07 -17.41
N TYR A 56 8.39 -5.43 -18.13
CA TYR A 56 9.77 -5.90 -18.20
C TYR A 56 10.51 -5.60 -16.90
N LEU A 57 10.36 -4.38 -16.36
CA LEU A 57 10.93 -4.03 -15.06
C LEU A 57 10.32 -4.85 -13.93
N LYS A 58 9.00 -5.06 -13.95
CA LYS A 58 8.30 -5.90 -12.98
C LYS A 58 8.88 -7.31 -12.95
N TYR A 59 9.05 -7.93 -14.11
CA TYR A 59 9.66 -9.25 -14.22
C TYR A 59 11.13 -9.25 -13.78
N GLU A 60 11.91 -8.23 -14.15
CA GLU A 60 13.33 -8.10 -13.79
C GLU A 60 13.54 -8.01 -12.27
N PHE A 61 12.76 -7.19 -11.57
CA PHE A 61 12.95 -6.91 -10.16
C PHE A 61 12.18 -7.85 -9.23
N LEU A 62 10.99 -8.33 -9.64
CA LEU A 62 10.09 -9.14 -8.81
C LEU A 62 9.92 -10.58 -9.32
N GLY A 63 10.43 -10.90 -10.51
CA GLY A 63 10.25 -12.22 -11.12
C GLY A 63 8.80 -12.55 -11.51
N PRO A 64 8.49 -13.83 -11.75
CA PRO A 64 7.13 -14.30 -12.04
C PRO A 64 6.14 -14.00 -10.91
N GLU A 65 6.63 -14.01 -9.66
CA GLU A 65 5.84 -13.75 -8.45
C GLU A 65 5.37 -12.29 -8.36
N GLY A 66 6.08 -11.36 -9.01
CA GLY A 66 5.69 -9.95 -9.09
C GLY A 66 4.35 -9.72 -9.76
N PHE A 67 3.86 -10.65 -10.59
CA PHE A 67 2.55 -10.55 -11.24
C PHE A 67 1.38 -10.98 -10.37
N ARG A 68 1.65 -11.52 -9.16
CA ARG A 68 0.60 -11.71 -8.17
C ARG A 68 0.22 -10.35 -7.60
N SER A 69 -1.07 -10.14 -7.36
CA SER A 69 -1.53 -8.97 -6.61
C SER A 69 -0.76 -8.94 -5.28
N PRO A 70 -0.19 -7.78 -4.87
CA PRO A 70 0.38 -7.67 -3.54
C PRO A 70 -0.70 -8.11 -2.54
N PRO A 71 -0.33 -8.82 -1.44
CA PRO A 71 -1.28 -9.17 -0.40
C PRO A 71 -1.97 -7.87 -0.02
N SER A 72 -3.25 -7.78 -0.35
CA SER A 72 -4.03 -6.55 -0.19
C SER A 72 -3.82 -6.06 1.23
N LEU A 73 -3.75 -4.73 1.41
CA LEU A 73 -4.24 -4.09 2.63
C LEU A 73 -5.57 -4.77 2.93
N ALA A 74 -5.58 -5.77 3.80
CA ALA A 74 -6.72 -6.66 3.95
C ALA A 74 -7.92 -5.76 4.21
N GLU A 75 -8.94 -5.88 3.35
CA GLU A 75 -10.24 -5.31 3.65
C GLU A 75 -10.54 -5.68 5.11
N PRO A 76 -10.95 -4.72 5.97
CA PRO A 76 -11.29 -5.05 7.33
C PRO A 76 -12.32 -6.15 7.24
N GLU A 77 -11.95 -7.34 7.72
CA GLU A 77 -12.82 -8.52 7.67
C GLU A 77 -14.19 -8.05 8.14
N ALA A 78 -15.19 -8.22 7.27
CA ALA A 78 -16.55 -7.86 7.59
C ALA A 78 -16.85 -8.47 8.96
N SER A 79 -16.96 -7.60 9.97
CA SER A 79 -17.33 -7.98 11.31
C SER A 79 -18.61 -8.77 11.15
N ASN A 80 -18.53 -10.09 11.41
CA ASN A 80 -19.69 -10.92 11.60
C ASN A 80 -20.40 -10.34 12.83
N HIS A 81 -21.25 -9.35 12.60
CA HIS A 81 -22.18 -8.87 13.60
C HIS A 81 -23.22 -9.97 13.72
N GLU A 82 -22.92 -10.91 14.60
CA GLU A 82 -23.88 -11.86 15.13
C GLU A 82 -25.01 -11.02 15.73
N THR A 83 -26.10 -10.91 14.97
CA THR A 83 -27.36 -10.35 15.46
C THR A 83 -27.90 -11.34 16.47
N ALA A 84 -27.49 -11.17 17.72
CA ALA A 84 -28.24 -11.69 18.84
C ALA A 84 -29.61 -10.99 18.86
N ASP A 85 -30.61 -11.81 19.18
CA ASP A 85 -31.98 -11.45 19.53
C ASP A 85 -32.98 -11.27 18.38
N HIS A 86 -33.83 -12.29 18.21
CA HIS A 86 -35.25 -12.09 18.47
C HIS A 86 -35.89 -13.40 18.94
N GLY A 87 -36.31 -13.40 20.21
CA GLY A 87 -37.13 -14.43 20.80
C GLY A 87 -38.43 -14.69 20.01
N HIS A 88 -38.78 -15.97 19.90
CA HIS A 88 -40.14 -16.37 19.55
C HIS A 88 -40.59 -17.49 20.48
N ALA A 89 -41.28 -17.11 21.55
CA ALA A 89 -42.13 -18.00 22.32
C ALA A 89 -43.36 -18.33 21.48
N ALA A 90 -43.52 -19.58 21.06
CA ALA A 90 -44.78 -20.08 20.52
C ALA A 90 -45.04 -21.52 20.98
N LYS A 91 -46.14 -21.64 21.73
CA LYS A 91 -46.90 -22.82 22.16
C LYS A 91 -46.98 -23.99 21.15
N ALA A 92 -46.95 -25.21 21.67
CA ALA A 92 -47.84 -26.34 21.30
C ALA A 92 -47.64 -27.45 22.37
N THR A 93 -48.55 -27.70 23.33
CA THR A 93 -49.71 -28.60 23.25
C THR A 93 -49.54 -29.80 22.32
N SER A 94 -49.23 -30.97 22.89
CA SER A 94 -50.07 -32.17 22.85
C SER A 94 -49.56 -33.22 23.82
#